data_AF-X5EA12-F1
#
_entry.id   AF-X5EA12-F1
#
_cell.length_a   1.000
_cell.length_b   1.000
_cell.length_c   1.000
_cell.angle_alpha   90.00
_cell.angle_beta   90.00
_cell.angle_gamma   90.00
#
_symmetry.space_group_name_H-M   'P 1'
#
loop_
_entity.id
_entity.type
_entity.pdbx_description
1 polymer ?
#
loop_
_entity_poly.entity_id
_entity_poly.type
_entity_poly.pdbx_seq_one_letter_code
_entity_poly.pdbx_strand_id
1 'polypeptide(L)'
;MNVTRSGLSRDQVRERAALPLERFSAALGVTPDAHPADVWQVRDTLEQVVREAGVTPVPHTVLTEEMRGAAAVWFGVGERP
;
A
#
# COMPACT_ATOMS: atom_id res chain seq x y z
N MET A 1 8.52 -8.30 5.47
CA MET A 1 7.36 -7.52 5.00
C MET A 1 7.38 -6.15 5.66
N ASN A 2 7.02 -5.07 4.97
CA ASN A 2 7.13 -3.69 5.49
C ASN A 2 6.29 -3.45 6.77
N VAL A 3 5.17 -4.16 6.94
CA VAL A 3 4.40 -4.16 8.20
C VAL A 3 5.29 -4.48 9.41
N THR A 4 6.05 -5.58 9.36
CA THR A 4 6.94 -6.01 10.47
C THR A 4 8.10 -5.04 10.70
N ARG A 5 8.54 -4.32 9.66
CA ARG A 5 9.66 -3.36 9.76
C ARG A 5 9.25 -1.99 10.26
N SER A 6 7.99 -1.62 10.09
CA SER A 6 7.45 -0.34 10.57
C SER A 6 7.32 -0.27 12.09
N GLY A 7 7.39 -1.41 12.78
CA GLY A 7 7.08 -1.50 14.22
C GLY A 7 5.59 -1.34 14.55
N LEU A 8 4.72 -1.14 13.54
CA LEU A 8 3.29 -0.96 13.70
C LEU A 8 2.52 -2.27 13.55
N SER A 9 1.39 -2.37 14.24
CA SER A 9 0.40 -3.41 14.02
C SER A 9 -0.32 -3.19 12.67
N ARG A 10 -0.95 -4.25 12.14
CA ARG A 10 -1.76 -4.16 10.91
C ARG A 10 -2.90 -3.14 11.05
N ASP A 11 -3.50 -3.03 12.23
CA ASP A 11 -4.57 -2.06 12.49
C ASP A 11 -4.07 -0.62 12.48
N GLN A 12 -2.87 -0.36 13.02
CA GLN A 12 -2.26 0.98 12.97
C GLN A 12 -1.94 1.39 11.52
N VAL A 13 -1.45 0.46 10.70
CA VAL A 13 -1.23 0.70 9.27
C VAL A 13 -2.56 0.93 8.54
N ARG A 14 -3.60 0.15 8.85
CA ARG A 14 -4.95 0.31 8.29
C ARG A 14 -5.53 1.69 8.61
N GLU A 15 -5.42 2.12 9.86
CA GLU A 15 -5.89 3.45 10.30
C GLU A 15 -5.18 4.56 9.55
N ARG A 16 -3.86 4.45 9.38
CA ARG A 16 -3.06 5.40 8.57
C ARG A 16 -3.45 5.39 7.10
N ALA A 17 -3.72 4.20 6.55
CA ALA A 17 -4.21 4.04 5.20
C ALA A 17 -5.66 4.53 5.05
N ALA A 18 -6.37 4.88 6.13
CA ALA A 18 -7.76 5.33 6.11
C ALA A 18 -8.72 4.40 5.32
N LEU A 19 -8.46 3.09 5.40
CA LEU A 19 -9.26 2.08 4.70
C LEU A 19 -10.13 1.25 5.66
N PRO A 20 -11.36 0.86 5.24
CA PRO A 20 -12.13 -0.18 5.90
C PRO A 20 -11.34 -1.50 5.96
N LEU A 21 -11.59 -2.32 6.98
CA LEU A 21 -10.84 -3.58 7.21
C LEU A 21 -10.88 -4.52 6.00
N GLU A 22 -12.02 -4.68 5.35
CA GLU A 22 -12.16 -5.56 4.20
C GLU A 22 -11.34 -5.08 3.00
N ARG A 23 -11.42 -3.78 2.68
CA ARG A 23 -10.64 -3.15 1.59
C ARG A 23 -9.14 -3.20 1.88
N PHE A 24 -8.75 -2.95 3.13
CA PHE A 24 -7.36 -3.06 3.56
C PHE A 24 -6.84 -4.51 3.44
N SER A 25 -7.63 -5.49 3.84
CA SER A 25 -7.24 -6.90 3.80
C SER A 25 -7.12 -7.40 2.36
N ALA A 26 -8.07 -7.05 1.50
CA ALA A 26 -8.03 -7.32 0.06
C ALA A 26 -6.81 -6.66 -0.60
N ALA A 27 -6.57 -5.38 -0.32
CA ALA A 27 -5.43 -4.61 -0.84
C ALA A 27 -4.08 -5.15 -0.37
N LEU A 28 -3.94 -5.48 0.92
CA LEU A 28 -2.72 -6.04 1.49
C LEU A 28 -2.44 -7.46 0.96
N GLY A 29 -3.50 -8.24 0.72
CA GLY A 29 -3.42 -9.57 0.12
C GLY A 29 -3.28 -9.57 -1.41
N VAL A 30 -3.44 -8.42 -2.07
CA VAL A 30 -3.52 -8.27 -3.53
C VAL A 30 -4.49 -9.30 -4.14
N THR A 31 -5.68 -9.41 -3.53
CA THR A 31 -6.72 -10.35 -3.98
C THR A 31 -7.34 -9.87 -5.30
N PRO A 32 -7.98 -10.75 -6.10
CA PRO A 32 -8.65 -10.35 -7.35
C PRO A 32 -9.71 -9.26 -7.15
N ASP A 33 -10.37 -9.23 -5.99
CA ASP A 33 -11.39 -8.23 -5.64
C ASP A 33 -10.80 -6.91 -5.10
N ALA A 34 -9.48 -6.81 -4.97
CA ALA A 34 -8.84 -5.62 -4.43
C ALA A 34 -8.93 -4.47 -5.42
N HIS A 35 -9.41 -3.30 -4.96
CA HIS A 35 -9.39 -2.11 -5.77
C HIS A 35 -7.93 -1.65 -5.96
N PRO A 36 -7.43 -1.45 -7.19
CA PRO A 36 -6.02 -1.12 -7.42
C PRO A 36 -5.56 0.16 -6.72
N ALA A 37 -6.41 1.17 -6.61
CA ALA A 37 -6.10 2.38 -5.84
C ALA A 37 -5.84 2.10 -4.34
N ASP A 38 -6.55 1.13 -3.75
CA ASP A 38 -6.36 0.76 -2.34
C ASP A 38 -5.04 0.02 -2.16
N VAL A 39 -4.65 -0.81 -3.12
CA VAL A 39 -3.34 -1.49 -3.14
C VAL A 39 -2.21 -0.46 -3.12
N TRP A 40 -2.34 0.59 -3.93
CA TRP A 40 -1.39 1.69 -3.97
C TRP A 40 -1.36 2.49 -2.67
N GLN A 41 -2.53 2.84 -2.13
CA GLN A 41 -2.64 3.53 -0.85
C GLN A 41 -2.03 2.74 0.31
N VAL A 42 -2.23 1.42 0.35
CA VAL A 42 -1.60 0.53 1.35
C VAL A 42 -0.07 0.49 1.16
N ARG A 43 0.42 0.38 -0.08
CA ARG A 43 1.86 0.40 -0.37
C ARG A 43 2.50 1.72 0.10
N ASP A 44 1.94 2.85 -0.29
CA ASP A 44 2.49 4.17 0.01
C ASP A 44 2.48 4.43 1.52
N THR A 45 1.40 4.03 2.20
CA THR A 45 1.32 4.08 3.66
C THR A 45 2.43 3.24 4.29
N LEU A 46 2.65 2.01 3.81
CA LEU A 46 3.70 1.13 4.32
C LEU A 46 5.10 1.70 4.12
N GLU A 47 5.38 2.31 2.98
CA GLU A 47 6.66 2.97 2.74
C GLU A 47 6.85 4.18 3.65
N GLN A 48 5.82 5.01 3.82
CA GLN A 48 5.86 6.16 4.70
C GLN A 48 6.14 5.75 6.14
N VAL A 49 5.40 4.79 6.70
CA VAL A 49 5.59 4.38 8.11
C VAL A 49 6.95 3.73 8.35
N VAL A 50 7.51 3.02 7.37
CA VAL A 50 8.86 2.45 7.48
C VAL A 50 9.93 3.56 7.46
N ARG A 51 9.77 4.58 6.61
CA ARG A 51 10.67 5.75 6.58
C ARG A 51 10.58 6.57 7.86
N GLU A 52 9.37 6.78 8.40
CA GLU A 52 9.14 7.45 9.69
C GLU A 52 9.81 6.71 10.86
N ALA A 53 9.86 5.38 10.80
CA ALA A 53 10.58 4.55 11.76
C ALA A 53 12.11 4.60 11.60
N GLY A 54 12.64 5.38 10.64
CA GLY A 54 14.07 5.49 10.36
C GLY A 54 14.65 4.26 9.66
N VAL A 55 13.80 3.40 9.09
CA VAL A 55 14.20 2.16 8.42
C VAL A 55 14.03 2.30 6.90
N THR A 56 14.89 1.65 6.12
CA THR A 56 14.74 1.62 4.66
C THR A 56 13.64 0.62 4.26
N PRO A 57 12.63 1.04 3.45
CA PRO A 57 11.62 0.14 2.91
C PRO A 57 12.24 -1.04 2.15
N VAL A 58 11.68 -2.24 2.31
CA VAL A 58 12.01 -3.34 1.41
C VAL A 58 11.41 -3.02 0.05
N PRO A 59 12.17 -3.15 -1.05
CA PRO A 59 11.63 -2.99 -2.39
C PRO A 59 10.44 -3.95 -2.60
N HIS A 60 9.35 -3.43 -3.12
CA HIS A 60 8.23 -4.27 -3.56
C HIS A 60 8.62 -4.95 -4.87
N THR A 61 8.65 -6.28 -4.90
CA THR A 61 9.08 -7.05 -6.09
C THR A 61 7.99 -7.18 -7.15
N VAL A 62 6.72 -7.01 -6.77
CA VAL A 62 5.54 -7.18 -7.66
C VAL A 62 4.72 -5.89 -7.78
N LEU A 63 4.94 -4.89 -6.93
CA LEU A 63 4.26 -3.60 -7.02
C LEU A 63 5.34 -2.56 -7.26
N THR A 64 5.88 -2.47 -8.49
CA THR A 64 6.88 -1.45 -8.88
C THR A 64 6.20 -0.19 -9.41
N GLU A 65 6.90 0.94 -9.51
CA GLU A 65 6.29 2.17 -10.06
C GLU A 65 5.95 2.08 -11.54
N GLU A 66 6.63 1.21 -12.27
CA GLU A 66 6.23 0.82 -13.62
C GLU A 66 4.84 0.18 -13.63
N MET A 67 4.55 -0.71 -12.68
CA MET A 67 3.21 -1.30 -12.52
C MET A 67 2.18 -0.29 -12.00
N ARG A 68 2.59 0.78 -11.28
CA ARG A 68 1.71 1.90 -10.93
C ARG A 68 1.26 2.67 -12.16
N GLY A 69 2.20 3.03 -13.03
CA GLY A 69 1.90 3.73 -14.28
C GLY A 69 1.01 2.88 -15.21
N ALA A 70 1.29 1.59 -15.32
CA ALA A 70 0.45 0.67 -16.09
C ALA A 70 -0.96 0.55 -15.49
N ALA A 71 -1.10 0.46 -14.16
CA ALA A 71 -2.41 0.38 -13.50
C ALA A 71 -3.20 1.70 -13.60
N ALA A 72 -2.54 2.86 -13.59
CA ALA A 72 -3.21 4.16 -13.72
C ALA A 72 -4.00 4.27 -15.05
N VAL A 73 -3.47 3.70 -16.13
CA VAL A 73 -4.12 3.67 -17.46
C VAL A 73 -5.40 2.83 -17.45
N TRP A 74 -5.47 1.78 -16.62
CA TRP A 74 -6.58 0.82 -16.62
C TRP A 74 -7.64 1.13 -15.55
N PHE A 75 -7.23 1.75 -14.44
CA PHE A 75 -8.08 1.92 -13.25
C PHE A 75 -8.28 3.37 -12.82
N GLY A 76 -7.74 4.34 -13.56
CA GLY A 76 -7.90 5.77 -13.25
C GLY A 76 -7.31 6.16 -11.88
N VAL A 77 -6.21 5.50 -11.46
CA VAL A 77 -5.49 5.83 -10.23
C VAL A 77 -4.78 7.16 -10.45
N GLY A 78 -5.52 8.25 -10.27
CA GLY A 78 -4.98 9.61 -10.36
C GLY A 78 -4.02 9.88 -9.21
N GLU A 79 -2.92 10.56 -9.51
CA GLU A 79 -2.05 11.18 -8.51
C GLU A 79 -2.92 12.06 -7.61
N ARG A 80 -2.87 11.82 -6.31
CA ARG A 80 -3.58 12.66 -5.34
C ARG A 80 -2.94 14.07 -5.39
N PRO A 81 -3.72 15.15 -5.49
CA PRO A 81 -3.19 16.51 -5.54
C PRO A 81 -2.43 16.91 -4.27
#